data_AF-A0A7S2U9F2-F1
#
_entry.id   AF-A0A7S2U9F2-F1
#
_cell.length_a   1.000
_cell.length_b   1.000
_cell.length_c   1.000
_cell.angle_alpha   90.00
_cell.angle_beta   90.00
_cell.angle_gamma   90.00
#
_symmetry.space_group_name_H-M   'P 1'
#
loop_
_entity.id
_entity.type
_entity.pdbx_description
1 polymer ?
#
loop_
_entity_poly.entity_id
_entity_poly.type
_entity_poly.pdbx_seq_one_letter_code
_entity_poly.pdbx_strand_id
1 'polypeptide(L)'
;VAVWAAGNGPLPITLQLIESLGSKGGQADAQNMARGRIAIDPWLRVLGGDGKIIALGDCSCIVEGQLPATAQVAGQQGEFLARLMSKNYNLDSGMEEGIFLPPTRDVSQKRTLAESISSFAIQSDEYAAPFQFLNLGILAYTGDGSALAQLQVTPSDGGRVKGKGKLGFGLWRSVYLSKQISPRNRLLVLFDWGKTKLFGRDITRL
;
A
#
# COMPACT_ATOMS: atom_id res chain seq x y z
N VAL A 1 20.15 18.57 19.69
CA VAL A 1 18.89 18.25 18.97
C VAL A 1 18.63 16.76 19.13
N ALA A 2 17.48 16.37 19.66
CA ALA A 2 17.03 14.98 19.66
C ALA A 2 16.00 14.81 18.53
N VAL A 3 16.14 13.76 17.73
CA VAL A 3 15.20 13.43 16.65
C VAL A 3 14.62 12.06 16.95
N TRP A 4 13.30 11.99 17.12
CA TRP A 4 12.57 10.74 17.28
C TRP A 4 11.93 10.35 15.95
N ALA A 5 12.41 9.28 15.33
CA ALA A 5 12.00 8.83 13.99
C ALA A 5 11.48 7.38 13.98
N ALA A 6 10.95 6.90 15.11
CA ALA A 6 10.52 5.52 15.29
C ALA A 6 9.11 5.42 15.89
N GLY A 7 8.40 4.34 15.54
CA GLY A 7 7.12 3.99 16.15
C GLY A 7 5.93 4.76 15.59
N ASN A 8 5.00 4.03 14.97
CA ASN A 8 3.68 4.54 14.63
C ASN A 8 2.68 3.99 15.65
N GLY A 9 1.85 4.87 16.22
CA GLY A 9 0.73 4.52 17.08
C GLY A 9 -0.61 4.76 16.38
N PRO A 10 -1.70 4.09 16.80
CA PRO A 10 -3.02 4.31 16.24
C PRO A 10 -3.55 5.71 16.59
N LEU A 11 -4.33 6.29 15.68
CA LEU A 11 -5.01 7.56 15.90
C LEU A 11 -6.26 7.37 16.78
N PRO A 12 -6.68 8.38 17.57
CA PRO A 12 -7.89 8.27 18.40
C PRO A 12 -9.14 7.87 17.62
N ILE A 13 -9.31 8.39 16.39
CA ILE A 13 -10.45 8.04 15.51
C ILE A 13 -10.45 6.56 15.12
N THR A 14 -9.26 5.95 14.96
CA THR A 14 -9.12 4.51 14.67
C THR A 14 -9.61 3.68 15.85
N LEU A 15 -9.23 4.08 17.07
CA LEU A 15 -9.64 3.39 18.29
C LEU A 15 -11.14 3.52 18.55
N GLN A 16 -11.70 4.72 18.39
CA GLN A 16 -13.14 4.97 18.52
C GLN A 16 -13.95 4.17 17.50
N LEU A 17 -13.46 4.05 16.26
CA LEU A 17 -14.12 3.24 15.25
C LEU A 17 -14.08 1.75 15.62
N ILE A 18 -12.94 1.23 16.07
CA ILE A 18 -12.81 -0.16 16.54
C ILE A 18 -13.78 -0.44 17.69
N GLU A 19 -13.87 0.45 18.67
CA GLU A 19 -14.80 0.33 19.80
C GLU A 19 -16.26 0.29 19.32
N SER A 20 -16.63 1.20 18.41
CA SER A 20 -17.98 1.27 17.86
C SER A 20 -18.39 0.03 17.05
N LEU A 21 -17.44 -0.60 16.36
CA LEU A 21 -17.67 -1.78 15.52
C LEU A 21 -17.47 -3.11 16.28
N GLY A 22 -16.80 -3.08 17.43
CA GLY A 22 -16.41 -4.24 18.22
C GLY A 22 -17.59 -5.07 18.75
N SER A 23 -18.78 -4.46 18.90
CA SER A 23 -19.96 -5.13 19.47
C SER A 23 -20.67 -6.08 18.50
N LYS A 24 -20.45 -5.95 17.18
CA LYS A 24 -21.18 -6.70 16.13
C LYS A 24 -20.31 -7.19 14.98
N GLY A 25 -19.04 -6.77 14.92
CA GLY A 25 -18.28 -6.75 13.68
C GLY A 25 -16.97 -7.52 13.65
N GLY A 26 -16.66 -8.41 14.60
CA GLY A 26 -15.40 -9.18 14.63
C GLY A 26 -14.12 -8.33 14.81
N GLN A 27 -14.25 -7.00 14.96
CA GLN A 27 -13.12 -6.09 15.18
C GLN A 27 -12.39 -6.38 16.49
N ALA A 28 -13.14 -6.67 17.56
CA ALA A 28 -12.58 -6.97 18.88
C ALA A 28 -11.68 -8.22 18.83
N ASP A 29 -12.14 -9.28 18.16
CA ASP A 29 -11.41 -10.55 18.02
C ASP A 29 -10.12 -10.38 17.20
N ALA A 30 -10.18 -9.55 16.16
CA ALA A 30 -9.04 -9.28 15.29
C ALA A 30 -7.95 -8.39 15.93
N GLN A 31 -8.22 -7.72 17.06
CA GLN A 31 -7.25 -6.79 17.68
C GLN A 31 -5.97 -7.46 18.19
N ASN A 32 -5.99 -8.76 18.50
CA ASN A 32 -4.77 -9.52 18.82
C ASN A 32 -3.73 -9.43 17.70
N MET A 33 -4.20 -9.43 16.45
CA MET A 33 -3.36 -9.22 15.26
C MET A 33 -3.27 -7.74 14.89
N ALA A 34 -4.38 -7.00 14.85
CA ALA A 34 -4.38 -5.65 14.29
C ALA A 34 -3.67 -4.61 15.17
N ARG A 35 -3.60 -4.83 16.49
CA ARG A 35 -2.89 -4.00 17.49
C ARG A 35 -3.24 -2.51 17.41
N GLY A 36 -4.54 -2.20 17.47
CA GLY A 36 -5.06 -0.82 17.41
C GLY A 36 -5.29 -0.29 15.99
N ARG A 37 -5.00 -1.09 14.95
CA ARG A 37 -5.40 -0.81 13.57
C ARG A 37 -6.79 -1.39 13.30
N ILE A 38 -7.47 -0.83 12.31
CA ILE A 38 -8.75 -1.34 11.85
C ILE A 38 -8.50 -2.65 11.12
N ALA A 39 -9.12 -3.72 11.59
CA ALA A 39 -9.04 -5.00 10.88
C ALA A 39 -9.85 -4.89 9.58
N ILE A 40 -9.30 -5.41 8.49
CA ILE A 40 -9.91 -5.44 7.17
C ILE A 40 -9.82 -6.85 6.58
N ASP A 41 -10.75 -7.13 5.67
CA ASP A 41 -10.73 -8.34 4.87
C ASP A 41 -9.76 -8.23 3.66
N PRO A 42 -9.61 -9.28 2.85
CA PRO A 42 -8.73 -9.27 1.67
C PRO A 42 -9.11 -8.27 0.57
N TRP A 43 -10.32 -7.69 0.60
CA TRP A 43 -10.78 -6.67 -0.34
C TRP A 43 -10.77 -5.26 0.26
N LEU A 44 -10.10 -5.09 1.41
CA LEU A 44 -9.94 -3.83 2.15
C LEU A 44 -11.21 -3.34 2.87
N ARG A 45 -12.24 -4.18 2.97
CA ARG A 45 -13.48 -3.85 3.70
C ARG A 45 -13.25 -4.00 5.20
N VAL A 46 -13.73 -3.05 5.96
CA VAL A 46 -13.67 -3.06 7.42
C VAL A 46 -14.62 -4.12 7.97
N LEU A 47 -14.15 -5.00 8.86
CA LEU A 47 -15.04 -5.97 9.50
C LEU A 47 -16.08 -5.23 10.35
N GLY A 48 -17.34 -5.65 10.25
CA GLY A 48 -18.47 -4.95 10.87
C GLY A 48 -18.94 -3.69 10.14
N GLY A 49 -18.28 -3.33 9.04
CA GLY A 49 -18.64 -2.19 8.21
C GLY A 49 -19.62 -2.52 7.08
N ASP A 50 -20.13 -3.75 7.01
CA ASP A 50 -21.10 -4.24 6.01
C ASP A 50 -20.77 -3.89 4.56
N GLY A 51 -19.49 -3.84 4.19
CA GLY A 51 -19.03 -3.45 2.86
C GLY A 51 -19.03 -1.95 2.56
N LYS A 52 -19.58 -1.13 3.47
CA LYS A 52 -19.72 0.32 3.33
C LYS A 52 -18.53 1.12 3.84
N ILE A 53 -17.70 0.50 4.68
CA ILE A 53 -16.52 1.12 5.26
C ILE A 53 -15.27 0.42 4.72
N ILE A 54 -14.35 1.20 4.18
CA ILE A 54 -13.07 0.74 3.61
C ILE A 54 -11.92 1.38 4.39
N ALA A 55 -10.87 0.62 4.65
CA ALA A 55 -9.64 1.14 5.24
C ALA A 55 -8.41 0.59 4.51
N LEU A 56 -7.37 1.42 4.38
CA LEU A 56 -6.12 1.07 3.72
C LEU A 56 -4.94 1.86 4.30
N GLY A 57 -3.73 1.39 4.06
CA GLY A 57 -2.50 1.98 4.59
C GLY A 57 -2.30 1.68 6.08
N ASP A 58 -1.56 2.56 6.75
CA ASP A 58 -1.03 2.34 8.10
C ASP A 58 -2.11 2.19 9.19
N CYS A 59 -3.32 2.70 8.95
CA CYS A 59 -4.45 2.57 9.88
C CYS A 59 -5.15 1.20 9.82
N SER A 60 -4.78 0.35 8.86
CA SER A 60 -5.48 -0.91 8.55
C SER A 60 -4.59 -2.15 8.75
N CYS A 61 -5.21 -3.30 8.98
CA CYS A 61 -4.54 -4.60 9.07
C CYS A 61 -5.40 -5.68 8.43
N ILE A 62 -4.87 -6.36 7.42
CA ILE A 62 -5.55 -7.52 6.81
C ILE A 62 -5.53 -8.67 7.80
N VAL A 63 -6.69 -9.31 8.01
CA VAL A 63 -6.84 -10.43 8.96
C VAL A 63 -6.06 -11.68 8.59
N GLU A 64 -5.74 -11.87 7.31
CA GLU A 64 -4.92 -12.98 6.83
C GLU A 64 -3.42 -12.78 7.10
N GLY A 65 -2.98 -11.55 7.36
CA GLY A 65 -1.58 -11.27 7.59
C GLY A 65 -1.22 -9.80 7.63
N GLN A 66 -0.30 -9.46 8.55
CA GLN A 66 0.22 -8.10 8.64
C GLN A 66 1.12 -7.76 7.46
N LEU A 67 0.78 -6.68 6.77
CA LEU A 67 1.64 -6.05 5.77
C LEU A 67 2.50 -4.94 6.41
N PRO A 68 3.67 -4.64 5.83
CA PRO A 68 4.53 -3.57 6.33
C PRO A 68 3.88 -2.19 6.13
N ALA A 69 3.89 -1.36 7.17
CA ALA A 69 3.41 0.02 7.15
C ALA A 69 4.30 0.90 6.28
N THR A 70 4.04 0.89 4.97
CA THR A 70 4.87 1.55 3.95
C THR A 70 3.99 2.22 2.91
N ALA A 71 4.48 3.33 2.36
CA ALA A 71 3.83 4.01 1.23
C ALA A 71 3.63 3.10 0.01
N GLN A 72 4.46 2.05 -0.12
CA GLN A 72 4.29 1.07 -1.19
C GLN A 72 3.02 0.24 -1.00
N VAL A 73 2.79 -0.30 0.21
CA VAL A 73 1.57 -1.05 0.52
C VAL A 73 0.35 -0.14 0.36
N ALA A 74 0.36 1.05 0.97
CA ALA A 74 -0.75 2.00 0.88
C ALA A 74 -1.07 2.39 -0.57
N GLY A 75 -0.05 2.65 -1.40
CA GLY A 75 -0.23 2.98 -2.81
C GLY A 75 -0.83 1.83 -3.63
N GLN A 76 -0.39 0.58 -3.40
CA GLN A 76 -0.95 -0.59 -4.08
C GLN A 76 -2.38 -0.88 -3.62
N GLN A 77 -2.68 -0.74 -2.33
CA GLN A 77 -4.04 -0.87 -1.82
C GLN A 77 -4.97 0.18 -2.43
N GLY A 78 -4.51 1.43 -2.54
CA GLY A 78 -5.27 2.50 -3.21
C GLY A 78 -5.54 2.21 -4.68
N GLU A 79 -4.53 1.74 -5.43
CA GLU A 79 -4.70 1.34 -6.83
C GLU A 79 -5.67 0.16 -6.99
N PHE A 80 -5.56 -0.85 -6.10
CA PHE A 80 -6.45 -1.99 -6.07
C PHE A 80 -7.91 -1.57 -5.84
N LEU A 81 -8.17 -0.77 -4.81
CA LEU A 81 -9.50 -0.27 -4.51
C LEU A 81 -10.07 0.57 -5.66
N ALA A 82 -9.26 1.47 -6.22
CA ALA A 82 -9.68 2.30 -7.34
C ALA A 82 -10.11 1.45 -8.55
N ARG A 83 -9.42 0.33 -8.81
CA ARG A 83 -9.80 -0.62 -9.86
C ARG A 83 -11.14 -1.30 -9.55
N LEU A 84 -11.38 -1.72 -8.31
CA LEU A 84 -12.67 -2.32 -7.91
C LEU A 84 -13.81 -1.33 -8.10
N MET A 85 -13.65 -0.09 -7.62
CA MET A 85 -14.69 0.94 -7.75
C MET A 85 -14.95 1.34 -9.20
N SER A 86 -13.89 1.51 -10.01
CA SER A 86 -14.03 1.88 -11.43
C SER A 86 -14.79 0.82 -12.25
N LYS A 87 -14.82 -0.41 -11.77
CA LYS A 87 -15.47 -1.56 -12.40
C LYS A 87 -16.81 -1.92 -11.76
N ASN A 88 -17.31 -1.06 -10.86
CA ASN A 88 -18.59 -1.22 -10.16
C ASN A 88 -18.74 -2.59 -9.47
N TYR A 89 -17.68 -3.06 -8.80
CA TYR A 89 -17.83 -4.21 -7.91
C TYR A 89 -18.75 -3.87 -6.73
N ASN A 90 -19.66 -4.78 -6.41
CA ASN A 90 -20.50 -4.68 -5.22
C ASN A 90 -19.73 -5.17 -4.00
N LEU A 91 -19.38 -4.24 -3.12
CA LEU A 91 -18.62 -4.49 -1.89
C LEU A 91 -19.52 -4.96 -0.73
N ASP A 92 -20.85 -4.85 -0.85
CA ASP A 92 -21.84 -5.21 0.19
C ASP A 92 -22.14 -6.72 0.22
N SER A 93 -21.21 -7.54 -0.27
CA SER A 93 -21.37 -9.00 -0.43
C SER A 93 -21.58 -9.75 0.89
N GLY A 94 -21.45 -9.09 2.04
CA GLY A 94 -21.69 -9.67 3.36
C GLY A 94 -20.65 -10.72 3.76
N MET A 95 -21.00 -11.47 4.81
CA MET A 95 -20.19 -12.53 5.41
C MET A 95 -21.12 -13.73 5.65
N GLU A 96 -20.76 -14.91 5.13
CA GLU A 96 -21.51 -16.16 5.36
C GLU A 96 -20.63 -17.13 6.16
N GLU A 97 -21.15 -17.68 7.26
CA GLU A 97 -20.45 -18.65 8.12
C GLU A 97 -19.03 -18.26 8.57
N GLY A 98 -18.76 -16.96 8.74
CA GLY A 98 -17.41 -16.50 9.12
C GLY A 98 -16.47 -16.23 7.92
N ILE A 99 -16.93 -16.47 6.70
CA ILE A 99 -16.17 -16.28 5.45
C ILE A 99 -16.61 -14.97 4.80
N PHE A 100 -15.64 -14.14 4.43
CA PHE A 100 -15.89 -12.92 3.66
C PHE A 100 -16.21 -13.29 2.22
N LEU A 101 -17.42 -12.97 1.77
CA LEU A 101 -17.82 -13.24 0.40
C LEU A 101 -17.11 -12.26 -0.55
N PRO A 102 -16.50 -12.75 -1.64
CA PRO A 102 -15.84 -11.88 -2.60
C PRO A 102 -16.80 -10.86 -3.23
N PRO A 103 -16.36 -9.61 -3.46
CA PRO A 103 -17.11 -8.64 -4.25
C PRO A 103 -17.51 -9.17 -5.61
N THR A 104 -18.78 -8.99 -5.96
CA THR A 104 -19.33 -9.42 -7.24
C THR A 104 -19.33 -8.27 -8.25
N ARG A 105 -19.19 -8.60 -9.53
CA ARG A 105 -19.20 -7.62 -10.63
C ARG A 105 -20.53 -7.67 -11.39
N ASP A 106 -21.02 -6.51 -11.83
CA ASP A 106 -22.04 -6.44 -12.87
C ASP A 106 -21.44 -6.92 -14.22
N VAL A 107 -22.03 -7.97 -14.79
CA VAL A 107 -21.51 -8.79 -15.92
C VAL A 107 -21.35 -8.00 -17.23
N SER A 108 -21.82 -6.76 -17.28
CA SER A 108 -22.00 -5.99 -18.52
C SER A 108 -20.75 -5.24 -19.05
N GLN A 109 -19.59 -5.25 -18.37
CA GLN A 109 -18.38 -4.50 -18.78
C GLN A 109 -17.23 -5.34 -19.39
N LYS A 110 -16.50 -4.80 -20.38
CA LYS A 110 -15.33 -5.41 -21.07
C LYS A 110 -14.14 -5.71 -20.13
N ARG A 111 -13.40 -6.78 -20.45
CA ARG A 111 -12.27 -7.33 -19.68
C ARG A 111 -10.93 -6.68 -20.01
N THR A 112 -10.03 -6.64 -19.02
CA THR A 112 -8.59 -6.31 -19.18
C THR A 112 -7.74 -7.58 -19.12
N LEU A 113 -6.51 -7.54 -19.68
CA LEU A 113 -5.62 -8.73 -19.74
C LEU A 113 -5.28 -9.32 -18.37
N ALA A 114 -5.05 -8.48 -17.36
CA ALA A 114 -4.78 -8.93 -16.00
C ALA A 114 -5.98 -9.72 -15.43
N GLU A 115 -7.20 -9.35 -15.80
CA GLU A 115 -8.41 -10.04 -15.34
C GLU A 115 -8.60 -11.38 -16.04
N SER A 116 -8.26 -11.51 -17.32
CA SER A 116 -8.29 -12.82 -17.98
C SER A 116 -7.35 -13.82 -17.29
N ILE A 117 -6.23 -13.33 -16.73
CA ILE A 117 -5.30 -14.16 -15.95
C ILE A 117 -5.88 -14.46 -14.56
N SER A 118 -6.46 -13.45 -13.89
CA SER A 118 -7.08 -13.63 -12.57
C SER A 118 -8.33 -14.51 -12.61
N SER A 119 -9.22 -14.34 -13.58
CA SER A 119 -10.43 -15.16 -13.70
C SER A 119 -10.12 -16.58 -14.16
N PHE A 120 -9.02 -16.78 -14.90
CA PHE A 120 -8.48 -18.12 -15.15
C PHE A 120 -7.98 -18.78 -13.86
N ALA A 121 -7.29 -18.04 -12.99
CA ALA A 121 -6.79 -18.55 -11.72
C ALA A 121 -7.92 -18.86 -10.71
N ILE A 122 -9.01 -18.10 -10.73
CA ILE A 122 -10.14 -18.24 -9.79
C ILE A 122 -11.25 -19.14 -10.38
N GLN A 123 -11.21 -19.47 -11.67
CA GLN A 123 -12.25 -20.23 -12.39
C GLN A 123 -13.67 -19.63 -12.28
N SER A 124 -13.78 -18.32 -11.98
CA SER A 124 -15.07 -17.62 -11.91
C SER A 124 -14.89 -16.17 -12.34
N ASP A 125 -15.72 -15.71 -13.28
CA ASP A 125 -15.68 -14.34 -13.84
C ASP A 125 -16.47 -13.32 -13.01
N GLU A 126 -17.17 -13.77 -11.96
CA GLU A 126 -18.11 -12.95 -11.18
C GLU A 126 -17.47 -12.28 -9.96
N TYR A 127 -16.38 -12.86 -9.45
CA TYR A 127 -15.78 -12.51 -8.15
C TYR A 127 -14.45 -11.76 -8.28
N ALA A 128 -14.24 -10.74 -7.45
CA ALA A 128 -12.98 -10.02 -7.38
C ALA A 128 -11.86 -10.86 -6.75
N ALA A 129 -10.66 -10.84 -7.35
CA ALA A 129 -9.48 -11.40 -6.71
C ALA A 129 -9.11 -10.63 -5.42
N PRO A 130 -8.62 -11.31 -4.37
CA PRO A 130 -8.17 -10.66 -3.14
C PRO A 130 -6.92 -9.80 -3.38
N PHE A 131 -6.70 -8.81 -2.52
CA PHE A 131 -5.51 -7.98 -2.56
C PHE A 131 -4.25 -8.80 -2.30
N GLN A 132 -3.26 -8.67 -3.18
CA GLN A 132 -1.94 -9.27 -3.02
C GLN A 132 -0.87 -8.19 -3.09
N PHE A 133 -0.06 -8.09 -2.03
CA PHE A 133 1.03 -7.13 -1.99
C PHE A 133 2.20 -7.60 -2.85
N LEU A 134 2.59 -6.78 -3.84
CA LEU A 134 3.78 -6.99 -4.63
C LEU A 134 4.95 -6.22 -4.01
N ASN A 135 5.87 -6.91 -3.34
CA ASN A 135 7.09 -6.29 -2.84
C ASN A 135 8.01 -5.90 -4.01
N LEU A 136 8.38 -4.62 -4.09
CA LEU A 136 9.24 -4.07 -5.17
C LEU A 136 10.67 -3.86 -4.67
N GLY A 137 10.92 -4.18 -3.40
CA GLY A 137 12.19 -4.05 -2.73
C GLY A 137 12.30 -2.78 -1.87
N ILE A 138 13.53 -2.47 -1.45
CA ILE A 138 13.85 -1.41 -0.49
C ILE A 138 14.95 -0.50 -1.02
N LEU A 139 14.87 0.77 -0.64
CA LEU A 139 15.79 1.83 -1.05
C LEU A 139 16.11 2.70 0.17
N ALA A 140 17.38 2.79 0.53
CA ALA A 140 17.84 3.56 1.69
C ALA A 140 19.06 4.41 1.35
N TYR A 141 18.94 5.74 1.47
CA TYR A 141 20.08 6.64 1.36
C TYR A 141 20.94 6.55 2.62
N THR A 142 22.24 6.37 2.46
CA THR A 142 23.18 6.16 3.58
C THR A 142 24.10 7.37 3.83
N GLY A 143 23.89 8.49 3.14
CA GLY A 143 24.79 9.65 3.21
C GLY A 143 25.85 9.65 2.11
N ASP A 144 26.51 10.79 1.95
CA ASP A 144 27.66 11.01 1.05
C ASP A 144 27.50 10.48 -0.39
N GLY A 145 26.32 10.68 -0.99
CA GLY A 145 26.06 10.20 -2.36
C GLY A 145 26.09 8.67 -2.50
N SER A 146 25.83 7.96 -1.40
CA SER A 146 25.74 6.50 -1.33
C SER A 146 24.32 6.07 -0.92
N ALA A 147 23.83 4.98 -1.50
CA ALA A 147 22.59 4.35 -1.08
C ALA A 147 22.64 2.83 -1.24
N LEU A 148 21.78 2.14 -0.49
CA LEU A 148 21.46 0.73 -0.66
C LEU A 148 20.16 0.62 -1.46
N ALA A 149 20.20 -0.16 -2.53
CA ALA A 149 19.06 -0.45 -3.37
C ALA A 149 18.93 -1.96 -3.54
N GLN A 150 17.77 -2.49 -3.19
CA GLN A 150 17.38 -3.86 -3.49
C GLN A 150 16.04 -3.75 -4.19
N LEU A 151 16.00 -4.04 -5.49
CA LEU A 151 14.78 -4.00 -6.29
C LEU A 151 14.35 -5.41 -6.65
N GLN A 152 13.05 -5.66 -6.63
CA GLN A 152 12.48 -6.94 -7.03
C GLN A 152 11.71 -6.71 -8.33
N VAL A 153 12.31 -7.14 -9.45
CA VAL A 153 11.79 -6.89 -10.81
C VAL A 153 10.80 -7.96 -11.23
N THR A 154 10.96 -9.18 -10.72
CA THR A 154 10.08 -10.32 -11.00
C THR A 154 9.50 -10.87 -9.69
N PRO A 155 8.24 -11.33 -9.68
CA PRO A 155 7.66 -12.03 -8.54
C PRO A 155 8.38 -13.34 -8.17
N SER A 156 9.16 -13.94 -9.09
CA SER A 156 9.98 -15.13 -8.84
C SER A 156 11.34 -14.78 -8.23
N ASP A 157 11.88 -15.67 -7.39
CA ASP A 157 13.07 -15.46 -6.54
C ASP A 157 14.36 -15.04 -7.27
N GLY A 158 14.43 -15.18 -8.61
CA GLY A 158 15.62 -14.86 -9.41
C GLY A 158 15.76 -13.39 -9.85
N GLY A 159 14.73 -12.55 -9.72
CA GLY A 159 14.69 -11.21 -10.32
C GLY A 159 15.21 -10.04 -9.46
N ARG A 160 16.08 -10.30 -8.47
CA ARG A 160 16.52 -9.28 -7.50
C ARG A 160 17.73 -8.49 -8.00
N VAL A 161 17.54 -7.22 -8.31
CA VAL A 161 18.63 -6.29 -8.65
C VAL A 161 19.12 -5.61 -7.38
N LYS A 162 20.42 -5.75 -7.06
CA LYS A 162 21.05 -5.12 -5.90
C LYS A 162 22.06 -4.06 -6.36
N GLY A 163 21.99 -2.88 -5.77
CA GLY A 163 22.94 -1.78 -5.94
C GLY A 163 23.40 -1.25 -4.59
N LYS A 164 24.67 -0.89 -4.47
CA LYS A 164 25.26 -0.26 -3.28
C LYS A 164 26.12 0.93 -3.68
N GLY A 165 26.44 1.83 -2.75
CA GLY A 165 27.32 2.95 -3.03
C GLY A 165 26.72 3.93 -4.02
N LYS A 166 27.55 4.48 -4.92
CA LYS A 166 27.15 5.44 -5.96
C LYS A 166 26.15 4.86 -6.96
N LEU A 167 26.26 3.56 -7.29
CA LEU A 167 25.30 2.89 -8.17
C LEU A 167 23.92 2.80 -7.51
N GLY A 168 23.89 2.39 -6.25
CA GLY A 168 22.66 2.40 -5.45
C GLY A 168 22.07 3.80 -5.31
N PHE A 169 22.92 4.82 -5.17
CA PHE A 169 22.49 6.23 -5.11
C PHE A 169 21.85 6.71 -6.42
N GLY A 170 22.43 6.34 -7.57
CA GLY A 170 21.84 6.60 -8.88
C GLY A 170 20.46 5.95 -9.00
N LEU A 171 20.34 4.67 -8.65
CA LEU A 171 19.06 3.94 -8.65
C LEU A 171 18.03 4.59 -7.71
N TRP A 172 18.45 4.95 -6.50
CA TRP A 172 17.62 5.63 -5.51
C TRP A 172 17.05 6.94 -6.08
N ARG A 173 17.90 7.79 -6.66
CA ARG A 173 17.46 9.07 -7.25
C ARG A 173 16.48 8.85 -8.40
N SER A 174 16.75 7.90 -9.28
CA SER A 174 15.88 7.59 -10.41
C SER A 174 14.49 7.15 -9.95
N VAL A 175 14.41 6.21 -9.00
CA VAL A 175 13.12 5.72 -8.50
C VAL A 175 12.33 6.81 -7.79
N TYR A 176 12.96 7.58 -6.89
CA TYR A 176 12.28 8.64 -6.14
C TYR A 176 11.81 9.78 -7.06
N LEU A 177 12.54 10.08 -8.13
CA LEU A 177 12.13 11.06 -9.13
C LEU A 177 10.94 10.55 -9.94
N SER A 178 10.97 9.30 -10.40
CA SER A 178 9.85 8.69 -11.13
C SER A 178 8.58 8.55 -10.27
N LYS A 179 8.73 8.30 -8.97
CA LYS A 179 7.62 8.16 -8.01
C LYS A 179 6.94 9.48 -7.62
N GLN A 180 7.49 10.64 -7.99
CA GLN A 180 6.80 11.90 -7.76
C GLN A 180 5.49 11.96 -8.53
N ILE A 181 4.43 12.40 -7.84
CA ILE A 181 3.04 12.44 -8.34
C ILE A 181 2.89 13.43 -9.51
N SER A 182 3.60 14.56 -9.46
CA SER A 182 3.44 15.67 -10.42
C SER A 182 4.73 15.98 -11.19
N PRO A 183 4.65 16.31 -12.51
CA PRO A 183 5.82 16.76 -13.28
C PRO A 183 6.44 18.04 -12.72
N ARG A 184 5.64 18.92 -12.12
CA ARG A 184 6.14 20.12 -11.43
C ARG A 184 7.07 19.72 -10.28
N ASN A 185 6.65 18.77 -9.44
CA ASN A 185 7.47 18.30 -8.33
C ASN A 185 8.75 17.63 -8.83
N ARG A 186 8.68 16.87 -9.93
CA ARG A 186 9.88 16.29 -10.57
C ARG A 186 10.89 17.37 -10.97
N LEU A 187 10.43 18.41 -11.64
CA LEU A 187 11.29 19.51 -12.07
C LEU A 187 11.87 20.27 -10.87
N LEU A 188 11.06 20.55 -9.84
CA LEU A 188 11.51 21.21 -8.63
C LEU A 188 12.58 20.40 -7.89
N VAL A 189 12.40 19.08 -7.75
CA VAL A 189 13.41 18.21 -7.12
C VAL A 189 14.70 18.19 -7.94
N LEU A 190 14.60 18.13 -9.28
CA LEU A 190 15.78 18.20 -10.16
C LEU A 190 16.53 19.52 -10.00
N PHE A 191 15.81 20.64 -9.97
CA PHE A 191 16.39 21.96 -9.78
C PHE A 191 17.05 22.08 -8.40
N ASP A 192 16.42 21.59 -7.33
CA ASP A 192 16.99 21.59 -5.99
C ASP A 192 18.26 20.75 -5.90
N TRP A 193 18.29 19.57 -6.53
CA TRP A 193 19.51 18.76 -6.62
C TRP A 193 20.62 19.47 -7.40
N GLY A 194 20.29 20.17 -8.49
CA GLY A 194 21.22 20.98 -9.27
C GLY A 194 21.78 22.15 -8.46
N LYS A 195 20.91 22.94 -7.83
CA LYS A 195 21.28 24.05 -6.94
C LYS A 195 22.20 23.57 -5.82
N THR A 196 21.83 22.47 -5.15
CA THR A 196 22.62 21.91 -4.05
C THR A 196 23.99 21.43 -4.51
N LYS A 197 24.10 20.91 -5.74
CA LYS A 197 25.37 20.47 -6.32
C LYS A 197 26.29 21.64 -6.70
N LEU A 198 25.72 22.74 -7.19
CA LEU A 198 26.48 23.91 -7.65
C LEU A 198 26.85 24.87 -6.50
N PHE A 199 25.92 25.11 -5.59
CA PHE A 199 26.02 26.15 -4.57
C PHE A 199 26.05 25.61 -3.12
N GLY A 200 25.96 24.29 -2.95
CA GLY A 200 25.80 23.69 -1.63
C GLY A 200 24.38 23.83 -1.08
N ARG A 201 24.16 23.28 0.11
CA ARG A 201 22.84 23.31 0.75
C ARG A 201 22.62 24.67 1.43
N ASP A 202 21.48 25.28 1.18
CA ASP A 202 21.07 26.49 1.87
C ASP A 202 20.77 26.17 3.34
N ILE A 203 21.51 26.79 4.27
CA ILE A 203 21.40 26.56 5.72
C ILE A 203 20.99 27.82 6.49
N THR A 204 20.54 28.86 5.79
CA THR A 204 20.27 30.20 6.36
C THR A 204 19.09 30.23 7.35
N ARG A 205 18.44 29.10 7.62
CA ARG A 205 17.31 28.94 8.56
C ARG A 205 17.47 27.73 9.50
N LEU A 206 18.69 27.35 9.86
CA LEU A 206 18.94 26.37 10.94
C LEU A 206 18.89 27.03 12.32
#